data_AF-A0A6G8Q3U0-F1
#
_entry.id   AF-A0A6G8Q3U0-F1
#
_cell.length_a   1.000
_cell.length_b   1.000
_cell.length_c   1.000
_cell.angle_alpha   90.00
_cell.angle_beta   90.00
_cell.angle_gamma   90.00
#
_symmetry.space_group_name_H-M   'P 1'
#
loop_
_entity.id
_entity.type
_entity.pdbx_description
1 polymer ?
#
loop_
_entity_poly.entity_id
_entity_poly.type
_entity_poly.pdbx_seq_one_letter_code
_entity_poly.pdbx_strand_id
1 'polypeptide(L)'
;MRQLPSDLAPLFEPTVARVLGAEGADFLRELSHLVVEGWLRNGRVGPFVGDMIEESARRRGEYLGRLRQHHREPLRILKEGMLLAHPELEDPKQFPEIRGRPHAEFSPKTFDGLLARDDVSREEYGPAVRSYLDPYDRERSVEGYLVAVLSEWEVELRKLDDGWGRGGESRKLEQALTDAREAYLRDVRAYVDWKLVAPEVAMLDLCVGLQGLNPIPELAELGLDEEDVLEAAFLARISWPLHGLLYEPNTLDPGQRGRASEEVGNLKRRLERAWDGLRVRFASTLAAQTVVERYKTRVEEYDRERTRGIADREIARVEEERKKGNRPKSRLEDVLTRDLNLYLYDEGYRVLYRLKLDDLEPDALSLGARPLLVEAKAYRTSRGAREDIRDGFAQCVSYLSVLSSVAAGGLYEAHLVVFRLGGPLYGLPKVFRYGDYRVYPRLVDLAPTEERGRKQARARVDDITEEEIREHVAESSRDDGGA
;
A
#
# COMPACT_ATOMS: atom_id res chain seq x y z
N MET A 1 -12.70 -24.68 16.45
CA MET A 1 -12.15 -24.05 15.22
C MET A 1 -13.09 -22.92 14.79
N ARG A 2 -12.62 -21.66 14.77
CA ARG A 2 -13.18 -20.65 13.86
C ARG A 2 -12.05 -20.40 12.87
N GLN A 3 -12.08 -21.10 11.74
CA GLN A 3 -11.26 -20.76 10.58
C GLN A 3 -11.53 -19.29 10.25
N LEU A 4 -10.50 -18.52 9.88
CA LEU A 4 -10.75 -17.33 9.06
C LEU A 4 -11.49 -17.87 7.84
N PRO A 5 -12.76 -17.50 7.62
CA PRO A 5 -13.55 -18.26 6.68
C PRO A 5 -12.94 -18.07 5.30
N SER A 6 -12.75 -19.17 4.59
CA SER A 6 -12.82 -19.23 3.13
C SER A 6 -14.09 -18.56 2.54
N ASP A 7 -14.96 -18.03 3.39
CA ASP A 7 -16.34 -17.66 3.14
C ASP A 7 -16.58 -16.14 3.23
N LEU A 8 -15.57 -15.29 3.50
CA LEU A 8 -15.83 -13.84 3.57
C LEU A 8 -16.37 -13.30 2.24
N ALA A 9 -15.75 -13.63 1.10
CA ALA A 9 -16.29 -13.23 -0.20
C ALA A 9 -17.71 -13.80 -0.45
N PRO A 10 -17.95 -15.12 -0.31
CA PRO A 10 -19.30 -15.70 -0.39
C PRO A 10 -20.34 -15.11 0.57
N LEU A 11 -19.95 -14.59 1.74
CA LEU A 11 -20.86 -13.97 2.71
C LEU A 11 -21.31 -12.58 2.28
N PHE A 12 -20.43 -11.82 1.63
CA PHE A 12 -20.73 -10.47 1.18
C PHE A 12 -21.25 -10.41 -0.25
N GLU A 13 -20.97 -11.40 -1.11
CA GLU A 13 -21.43 -11.44 -2.51
C GLU A 13 -22.96 -11.23 -2.64
N PRO A 14 -23.83 -11.91 -1.85
CA PRO A 14 -25.28 -11.67 -1.94
C PRO A 14 -25.67 -10.27 -1.46
N THR A 15 -24.95 -9.74 -0.48
CA THR A 15 -25.21 -8.40 0.09
C THR A 15 -24.82 -7.32 -0.90
N VAL A 16 -23.65 -7.43 -1.55
CA VAL A 16 -23.17 -6.51 -2.58
C VAL A 16 -24.08 -6.57 -3.80
N ALA A 17 -24.46 -7.76 -4.27
CA ALA A 17 -25.39 -7.92 -5.39
C ALA A 17 -26.75 -7.26 -5.10
N ARG A 18 -27.26 -7.41 -3.87
CA ARG A 18 -28.49 -6.76 -3.41
C ARG A 18 -28.37 -5.23 -3.42
N VAL A 19 -27.25 -4.68 -2.93
CA VAL A 19 -26.99 -3.24 -2.94
C VAL A 19 -26.91 -2.72 -4.37
N LEU A 20 -26.18 -3.39 -5.26
CA LEU A 20 -26.07 -3.01 -6.68
C LEU A 20 -27.42 -3.07 -7.42
N GLY A 21 -28.30 -3.98 -7.02
CA GLY A 21 -29.66 -4.09 -7.53
C GLY A 21 -30.64 -3.04 -7.00
N ALA A 22 -30.32 -2.34 -5.91
CA ALA A 22 -31.17 -1.31 -5.34
C ALA A 22 -31.14 -0.02 -6.18
N GLU A 23 -32.19 0.80 -6.10
CA GLU A 23 -32.32 2.04 -6.86
C GLU A 23 -32.47 3.26 -5.94
N GLY A 24 -32.12 4.44 -6.45
CA GLY A 24 -32.39 5.72 -5.81
C GLY A 24 -31.93 5.82 -4.35
N ALA A 25 -32.86 6.18 -3.47
CA ALA A 25 -32.59 6.32 -2.03
C ALA A 25 -32.30 4.98 -1.34
N ASP A 26 -32.90 3.88 -1.80
CA ASP A 26 -32.68 2.56 -1.21
C ASP A 26 -31.26 2.07 -1.49
N PHE A 27 -30.73 2.35 -2.69
CA PHE A 27 -29.32 2.13 -2.98
C PHE A 27 -28.41 2.82 -1.97
N LEU A 28 -28.63 4.11 -1.71
CA LEU A 28 -27.76 4.89 -0.81
C LEU A 28 -27.83 4.41 0.65
N ARG A 29 -29.02 4.00 1.14
CA ARG A 29 -29.17 3.43 2.48
C ARG A 29 -28.46 2.10 2.62
N GLU A 30 -28.66 1.22 1.64
CA GLU A 30 -28.04 -0.11 1.63
C GLU A 30 -26.52 -0.03 1.44
N LEU A 31 -26.04 0.91 0.63
CA LEU A 31 -24.63 1.22 0.48
C LEU A 31 -24.01 1.69 1.80
N SER A 32 -24.67 2.63 2.49
CA SER A 32 -24.21 3.12 3.80
C SER A 32 -24.08 1.97 4.81
N HIS A 33 -25.10 1.12 4.91
CA HIS A 33 -25.06 -0.03 5.82
C HIS A 33 -23.97 -1.03 5.43
N LEU A 34 -23.81 -1.35 4.14
CA LEU A 34 -22.76 -2.25 3.67
C LEU A 34 -21.37 -1.72 4.02
N VAL A 35 -21.07 -0.45 3.72
CA VAL A 35 -19.72 0.10 3.91
C VAL A 35 -19.42 0.33 5.39
N VAL A 36 -20.35 0.90 6.16
CA VAL A 36 -20.11 1.23 7.57
C VAL A 36 -20.14 -0.02 8.45
N GLU A 37 -21.26 -0.76 8.43
CA GLU A 37 -21.43 -1.92 9.31
C GLU A 37 -20.80 -3.18 8.72
N GLY A 38 -20.96 -3.38 7.42
CA GLY A 38 -20.47 -4.57 6.74
C GLY A 38 -18.96 -4.60 6.54
N TRP A 39 -18.36 -3.46 6.19
CA TRP A 39 -16.94 -3.38 5.83
C TRP A 39 -16.09 -2.77 6.93
N LEU A 40 -16.32 -1.50 7.31
CA LEU A 40 -15.47 -0.77 8.25
C LEU A 40 -15.53 -1.34 9.68
N ARG A 41 -16.73 -1.52 10.24
CA ARG A 41 -16.92 -2.00 11.63
C ARG A 41 -16.76 -3.51 11.79
N ASN A 42 -16.71 -4.25 10.69
CA ASN A 42 -16.53 -5.70 10.72
C ASN A 42 -15.07 -6.03 11.02
N GLY A 43 -14.78 -6.55 12.22
CA GLY A 43 -13.40 -6.86 12.63
C GLY A 43 -12.64 -7.90 11.77
N ARG A 44 -13.27 -8.50 10.76
CA ARG A 44 -12.62 -9.37 9.77
C ARG A 44 -12.38 -8.68 8.42
N VAL A 45 -13.23 -7.73 8.03
CA VAL A 45 -13.14 -7.02 6.74
C VAL A 45 -12.45 -5.67 6.91
N GLY A 46 -12.74 -4.98 8.02
CA GLY A 46 -12.22 -3.66 8.37
C GLY A 46 -10.72 -3.52 8.15
N PRO A 47 -9.87 -4.49 8.56
CA PRO A 47 -8.43 -4.42 8.28
C PRO A 47 -8.11 -4.30 6.78
N PHE A 48 -8.78 -5.06 5.90
CA PHE A 48 -8.53 -4.99 4.46
C PHE A 48 -9.01 -3.67 3.84
N VAL A 49 -10.06 -3.08 4.41
CA VAL A 49 -10.57 -1.77 4.01
C VAL A 49 -9.58 -0.68 4.45
N GLY A 50 -9.08 -0.78 5.68
CA GLY A 50 -8.02 0.07 6.22
C GLY A 50 -6.78 0.06 5.34
N ASP A 51 -6.25 -1.13 5.01
CA ASP A 51 -5.09 -1.29 4.12
C ASP A 51 -5.32 -0.61 2.75
N MET A 52 -6.54 -0.72 2.19
CA MET A 52 -6.86 -0.05 0.94
C MET A 52 -6.86 1.47 1.08
N ILE A 53 -7.47 2.00 2.14
CA ILE A 53 -7.49 3.44 2.40
C ILE A 53 -6.07 3.98 2.60
N GLU A 54 -5.26 3.31 3.40
CA GLU A 54 -3.87 3.68 3.67
C GLU A 54 -3.02 3.60 2.39
N GLU A 55 -3.19 2.55 1.58
CA GLU A 55 -2.49 2.45 0.30
C GLU A 55 -2.85 3.59 -0.64
N SER A 56 -4.11 4.03 -0.65
CA SER A 56 -4.54 5.21 -1.41
C SER A 56 -3.84 6.48 -0.93
N ALA A 57 -3.84 6.72 0.39
CA ALA A 57 -3.18 7.87 1.01
C ALA A 57 -1.67 7.88 0.72
N ARG A 58 -1.00 6.74 0.87
CA ARG A 58 0.44 6.60 0.57
C ARG A 58 0.75 6.91 -0.89
N ARG A 59 0.04 6.29 -1.84
CA ARG A 59 0.27 6.51 -3.28
C ARG A 59 0.00 7.95 -3.69
N ARG A 60 -1.02 8.58 -3.11
CA ARG A 60 -1.26 10.02 -3.24
C ARG A 60 -0.08 10.83 -2.72
N GLY A 61 0.40 10.56 -1.50
CA GLY A 61 1.56 11.23 -0.91
C GLY A 61 2.81 11.11 -1.77
N GLU A 62 3.08 9.93 -2.33
CA GLU A 62 4.19 9.71 -3.27
C GLU A 62 4.02 10.52 -4.56
N TYR A 63 2.82 10.58 -5.13
CA TYR A 63 2.53 11.39 -6.29
C TYR A 63 2.71 12.87 -6.00
N LEU A 64 2.16 13.39 -4.90
CA LEU A 64 2.35 14.78 -4.47
C LEU A 64 3.84 15.09 -4.24
N GLY A 65 4.60 14.13 -3.69
CA GLY A 65 6.06 14.21 -3.57
C GLY A 65 6.75 14.35 -4.94
N ARG A 66 6.40 13.50 -5.90
CA ARG A 66 6.90 13.57 -7.28
C ARG A 66 6.50 14.86 -7.98
N LEU A 67 5.25 15.32 -7.83
CA LEU A 67 4.79 16.61 -8.36
C LEU A 67 5.62 17.77 -7.80
N ARG A 68 5.84 17.82 -6.49
CA ARG A 68 6.70 18.84 -5.87
C ARG A 68 8.11 18.81 -6.44
N GLN A 69 8.66 17.63 -6.73
CA GLN A 69 9.95 17.49 -7.41
C GLN A 69 9.89 18.01 -8.86
N HIS A 70 8.86 17.63 -9.61
CA HIS A 70 8.62 18.11 -10.98
C HIS A 70 8.31 19.59 -11.06
N HIS A 71 7.94 20.25 -9.96
CA HIS A 71 7.79 21.70 -9.91
C HIS A 71 9.14 22.39 -9.67
N ARG A 72 10.03 21.78 -8.89
CA ARG A 72 11.35 22.35 -8.57
C ARG A 72 12.32 22.32 -9.75
N GLU A 73 12.32 21.23 -10.50
CA GLU A 73 13.31 21.01 -11.56
C GLU A 73 13.15 21.98 -12.74
N PRO A 74 11.95 22.21 -13.30
CA PRO A 74 11.74 23.26 -14.28
C PRO A 74 12.06 24.65 -13.73
N LEU A 75 11.67 24.98 -12.50
CA LEU A 75 12.05 26.29 -11.92
C LEU A 75 13.56 26.49 -11.86
N ARG A 76 14.34 25.43 -11.60
CA ARG A 76 15.80 25.46 -11.66
C ARG A 76 16.29 25.71 -13.08
N ILE A 77 15.80 24.94 -14.06
CA ILE A 77 16.14 25.07 -15.49
C ILE A 77 15.78 26.47 -16.02
N LEU A 78 14.62 26.99 -15.63
CA LEU A 78 14.14 28.32 -15.97
C LEU A 78 15.07 29.40 -15.42
N LYS A 79 15.46 29.32 -14.14
CA LYS A 79 16.42 30.25 -13.53
C LYS A 79 17.77 30.22 -14.25
N GLU A 80 18.26 29.04 -14.63
CA GLU A 80 19.52 28.89 -15.38
C GLU A 80 19.41 29.49 -16.79
N GLY A 81 18.30 29.23 -17.50
CA GLY A 81 18.02 29.83 -18.80
C GLY A 81 17.87 31.34 -18.75
N MET A 82 17.27 31.87 -17.68
CA MET A 82 17.14 33.30 -17.42
C MET A 82 18.51 33.97 -17.22
N LEU A 83 19.37 33.41 -16.37
CA LEU A 83 20.74 33.90 -16.19
C LEU A 83 21.57 33.77 -17.47
N LEU A 84 21.31 32.75 -18.27
CA LEU A 84 21.90 32.62 -19.60
C LEU A 84 21.42 33.76 -20.51
N ALA A 85 20.14 34.05 -20.56
CA ALA A 85 19.58 35.11 -21.41
C ALA A 85 20.03 36.52 -20.98
N HIS A 86 20.17 36.73 -19.67
CA HIS A 86 20.42 38.02 -19.03
C HIS A 86 21.59 37.90 -18.03
N PRO A 87 22.83 37.77 -18.52
CA PRO A 87 24.01 37.60 -17.68
C PRO A 87 24.30 38.83 -16.80
N GLU A 88 23.70 39.98 -17.11
CA GLU A 88 23.76 41.21 -16.31
C GLU A 88 22.98 41.13 -14.99
N LEU A 89 22.15 40.10 -14.80
CA LEU A 89 21.38 39.89 -13.57
C LEU A 89 22.14 38.92 -12.67
N GLU A 90 22.54 39.38 -11.48
CA GLU A 90 23.28 38.57 -10.51
C GLU A 90 22.36 37.67 -9.67
N ASP A 91 21.07 38.01 -9.58
CA ASP A 91 20.04 37.23 -8.88
C ASP A 91 18.78 37.11 -9.76
N PRO A 92 18.23 35.89 -9.97
CA PRO A 92 16.94 35.68 -10.62
C PRO A 92 15.76 36.47 -10.03
N LYS A 93 15.88 37.00 -8.80
CA LYS A 93 14.90 37.91 -8.19
C LYS A 93 14.97 39.35 -8.68
N GLN A 94 16.06 39.73 -9.36
CA GLN A 94 16.27 41.06 -9.94
C GLN A 94 15.60 41.21 -11.31
N PHE A 95 15.02 40.13 -11.85
CA PHE A 95 14.25 40.23 -13.07
C PHE A 95 13.08 41.20 -12.88
N PRO A 96 12.96 42.25 -13.71
CA PRO A 96 11.79 43.09 -13.67
C PRO A 96 10.57 42.21 -13.92
N GLU A 97 9.48 42.41 -13.16
CA GLU A 97 8.16 41.95 -13.58
C GLU A 97 8.02 42.33 -15.05
N ILE A 98 7.99 41.36 -15.97
CA ILE A 98 7.93 41.60 -17.40
C ILE A 98 6.55 42.20 -17.69
N ARG A 99 6.43 43.51 -17.47
CA ARG A 99 5.20 44.27 -17.72
C ARG A 99 5.11 44.54 -19.20
N GLY A 100 4.17 43.85 -19.86
CA GLY A 100 3.78 44.14 -21.24
C GLY A 100 3.56 42.92 -22.15
N ARG A 101 3.73 41.70 -21.64
CA ARG A 101 3.31 40.45 -22.28
C ARG A 101 2.60 39.57 -21.22
N PRO A 102 1.91 38.48 -21.58
CA PRO A 102 1.21 37.62 -20.61
C PRO A 102 2.11 37.15 -19.44
N HIS A 103 3.44 37.21 -19.62
CA HIS A 103 4.53 36.90 -18.69
C HIS A 103 4.50 37.50 -17.26
N ALA A 104 3.58 38.40 -16.90
CA ALA A 104 3.44 38.84 -15.50
C ALA A 104 2.88 37.73 -14.59
N GLU A 105 2.12 36.77 -15.13
CA GLU A 105 1.57 35.61 -14.40
C GLU A 105 2.58 34.45 -14.27
N PHE A 106 3.79 34.63 -14.80
CA PHE A 106 4.79 33.58 -15.00
C PHE A 106 6.09 33.82 -14.21
N SER A 107 6.06 34.71 -13.22
CA SER A 107 7.20 34.88 -12.31
C SER A 107 7.27 33.68 -11.34
N PRO A 108 8.48 33.26 -10.90
CA PRO A 108 8.63 32.27 -9.81
C PRO A 108 7.78 32.62 -8.57
N LYS A 109 7.55 33.92 -8.33
CA LYS A 109 6.70 34.45 -7.26
C LYS A 109 5.20 34.20 -7.49
N THR A 110 4.73 34.18 -8.74
CA THR A 110 3.33 33.82 -9.09
C THR A 110 3.15 32.30 -9.02
N PHE A 111 4.18 31.56 -9.42
CA PHE A 111 4.22 30.11 -9.31
C PHE A 111 4.22 29.62 -7.84
N ASP A 112 5.06 30.21 -7.00
CA ASP A 112 5.04 30.00 -5.54
C ASP A 112 3.70 30.45 -4.92
N GLY A 113 3.10 31.52 -5.44
CA GLY A 113 1.78 32.01 -5.02
C GLY A 113 0.60 31.13 -5.44
N LEU A 114 0.70 30.42 -6.57
CA LEU A 114 -0.26 29.42 -7.03
C LEU A 114 -0.17 28.13 -6.20
N LEU A 115 1.05 27.71 -5.85
CA LEU A 115 1.29 26.57 -4.96
C LEU A 115 0.93 26.84 -3.51
N ALA A 116 0.87 28.12 -3.10
CA ALA A 116 0.49 28.54 -1.75
C ALA A 116 -0.97 29.02 -1.64
N ARG A 117 -1.74 28.99 -2.74
CA ARG A 117 -3.16 29.36 -2.74
C ARG A 117 -4.01 28.16 -2.30
N ASP A 118 -4.11 27.99 -0.99
CA ASP A 118 -5.17 27.18 -0.35
C ASP A 118 -6.60 27.75 -0.60
N ASP A 119 -6.68 28.96 -1.20
CA ASP A 119 -7.85 29.84 -1.22
C ASP A 119 -8.53 30.01 -2.59
N VAL A 120 -8.31 29.13 -3.58
CA VAL A 120 -9.19 29.12 -4.76
C VAL A 120 -10.57 28.63 -4.31
N SER A 121 -11.45 29.58 -4.01
CA SER A 121 -12.66 29.44 -3.22
C SER A 121 -13.56 28.28 -3.66
N ARG A 122 -13.91 27.46 -2.67
CA ARG A 122 -14.79 26.25 -2.65
C ARG A 122 -16.19 26.38 -3.29
N GLU A 123 -16.50 27.45 -4.03
CA GLU A 123 -17.84 27.75 -4.57
C GLU A 123 -18.02 27.48 -6.07
N GLU A 124 -16.97 27.40 -6.90
CA GLU A 124 -17.11 27.28 -8.38
C GLU A 124 -16.98 25.85 -8.95
N TYR A 125 -16.74 24.84 -8.12
CA TYR A 125 -16.22 23.53 -8.55
C TYR A 125 -17.26 22.45 -8.96
N GLY A 126 -18.35 22.80 -9.63
CA GLY A 126 -19.51 21.90 -9.83
C GLY A 126 -19.39 20.72 -10.83
N PRO A 127 -18.61 20.80 -11.93
CA PRO A 127 -18.43 19.65 -12.87
C PRO A 127 -16.97 19.37 -13.28
N ALA A 128 -16.02 20.10 -12.72
CA ALA A 128 -14.70 20.29 -13.30
C ALA A 128 -13.62 19.32 -12.78
N VAL A 129 -13.92 18.38 -11.88
CA VAL A 129 -12.88 17.46 -11.35
C VAL A 129 -12.25 16.58 -12.43
N ARG A 130 -12.97 16.28 -13.53
CA ARG A 130 -12.35 15.63 -14.72
C ARG A 130 -11.50 16.59 -15.56
N SER A 131 -11.79 17.89 -15.56
CA SER A 131 -11.00 18.90 -16.27
C SER A 131 -9.81 19.41 -15.45
N TYR A 132 -9.85 19.33 -14.12
CA TYR A 132 -8.79 19.81 -13.22
C TYR A 132 -7.56 18.89 -13.19
N LEU A 133 -7.65 17.64 -13.63
CA LEU A 133 -6.50 16.74 -13.80
C LEU A 133 -6.18 16.46 -15.28
N ASP A 134 -6.81 17.20 -16.19
CA ASP A 134 -6.53 17.07 -17.61
C ASP A 134 -5.30 17.93 -17.95
N PRO A 135 -4.10 17.35 -18.18
CA PRO A 135 -2.92 18.13 -18.55
C PRO A 135 -3.08 18.85 -19.90
N TYR A 136 -4.18 18.62 -20.62
CA TYR A 136 -4.54 19.31 -21.85
C TYR A 136 -5.54 20.45 -21.65
N ASP A 137 -6.19 20.58 -20.48
CA ASP A 137 -7.06 21.72 -20.14
C ASP A 137 -6.25 22.83 -19.47
N ARG A 138 -5.66 23.69 -20.30
CA ARG A 138 -4.76 24.78 -19.90
C ARG A 138 -5.43 25.88 -19.09
N GLU A 139 -6.76 26.01 -19.17
CA GLU A 139 -7.51 27.09 -18.54
C GLU A 139 -8.07 26.69 -17.17
N ARG A 140 -8.27 25.38 -16.94
CA ARG A 140 -8.99 24.88 -15.77
C ARG A 140 -8.22 23.87 -14.94
N SER A 141 -7.00 23.48 -15.27
CA SER A 141 -6.20 22.60 -14.40
C SER A 141 -4.88 23.25 -14.00
N VAL A 142 -4.43 23.00 -12.77
CA VAL A 142 -3.09 23.41 -12.31
C VAL A 142 -2.02 22.70 -13.15
N GLU A 143 -2.29 21.45 -13.52
CA GLU A 143 -1.46 20.58 -14.33
C GLU A 143 -1.33 21.06 -15.78
N GLY A 144 -2.45 21.38 -16.43
CA GLY A 144 -2.49 21.92 -17.78
C GLY A 144 -1.90 23.33 -17.87
N TYR A 145 -2.09 24.15 -16.82
CA TYR A 145 -1.42 25.44 -16.69
C TYR A 145 0.10 25.25 -16.63
N LEU A 146 0.62 24.35 -15.80
CA LEU A 146 2.06 24.07 -15.73
C LEU A 146 2.62 23.62 -17.09
N VAL A 147 1.93 22.71 -17.77
CA VAL A 147 2.33 22.23 -19.10
C VAL A 147 2.39 23.37 -20.11
N ALA A 148 1.46 24.33 -20.03
CA ALA A 148 1.49 25.55 -20.86
C ALA A 148 2.72 26.41 -20.54
N VAL A 149 2.99 26.68 -19.26
CA VAL A 149 4.19 27.44 -18.81
C VAL A 149 5.47 26.82 -19.36
N LEU A 150 5.64 25.50 -19.21
CA LEU A 150 6.85 24.80 -19.67
C LEU A 150 7.01 24.88 -21.20
N SER A 151 5.91 24.77 -21.93
CA SER A 151 5.91 24.80 -23.40
C SER A 151 6.23 26.20 -23.93
N GLU A 152 5.80 27.26 -23.26
CA GLU A 152 6.13 28.64 -23.66
C GLU A 152 7.61 28.95 -23.43
N TRP A 153 8.20 28.46 -22.34
CA TRP A 153 9.62 28.67 -22.06
C TRP A 153 10.55 27.88 -22.98
N GLU A 154 10.15 26.69 -23.41
CA GLU A 154 10.84 25.93 -24.46
C GLU A 154 10.98 26.78 -25.74
N VAL A 155 9.92 27.52 -26.09
CA VAL A 155 9.91 28.43 -27.25
C VAL A 155 10.82 29.64 -27.05
N GLU A 156 10.88 30.22 -25.85
CA GLU A 156 11.79 31.34 -25.57
C GLU A 156 13.27 30.92 -25.55
N LEU A 157 13.60 29.74 -25.01
CA LEU A 157 14.96 29.19 -25.05
C LEU A 157 15.46 28.95 -26.48
N ARG A 158 14.59 28.48 -27.38
CA ARG A 158 14.90 28.35 -28.81
C ARG A 158 15.28 29.68 -29.45
N LYS A 159 14.54 30.75 -29.14
CA LYS A 159 14.81 32.10 -29.68
C LYS A 159 16.15 32.66 -29.24
N LEU A 160 16.64 32.28 -28.05
CA LEU A 160 17.97 32.68 -27.57
C LEU A 160 19.10 32.00 -28.37
N ASP A 161 18.89 30.76 -28.81
CA ASP A 161 19.86 30.03 -29.65
C ASP A 161 20.05 30.72 -31.01
N ASP A 162 18.94 31.17 -31.61
CA ASP A 162 18.92 31.80 -32.93
C ASP A 162 19.49 33.24 -32.95
N GLY A 163 19.51 33.94 -31.80
CA GLY A 163 19.88 35.35 -31.72
C GLY A 163 21.23 35.67 -31.07
N TRP A 164 21.77 34.79 -30.21
CA TRP A 164 22.84 35.15 -29.26
C TRP A 164 24.12 34.32 -29.36
N GLY A 165 24.20 33.37 -30.30
CA GLY A 165 25.45 32.63 -30.58
C GLY A 165 25.91 31.68 -29.47
N ARG A 166 25.03 31.28 -28.54
CA ARG A 166 25.34 30.41 -27.39
C ARG A 166 25.06 28.92 -27.65
N GLY A 167 25.43 28.45 -28.85
CA GLY A 167 24.95 27.25 -29.57
C GLY A 167 25.04 25.85 -28.94
N GLY A 168 25.09 25.71 -27.61
CA GLY A 168 25.12 24.41 -26.93
C GLY A 168 24.54 24.39 -25.52
N GLU A 169 24.53 25.51 -24.79
CA GLU A 169 23.96 25.57 -23.43
C GLU A 169 22.44 25.80 -23.45
N SER A 170 21.96 26.67 -24.33
CA SER A 170 20.54 26.88 -24.67
C SER A 170 19.84 25.56 -25.02
N ARG A 171 20.43 24.76 -25.92
CA ARG A 171 19.88 23.45 -26.35
C ARG A 171 19.85 22.42 -25.23
N LYS A 172 20.84 22.42 -24.33
CA LYS A 172 20.85 21.54 -23.16
C LYS A 172 19.71 21.91 -22.20
N LEU A 173 19.47 23.21 -21.98
CA LEU A 173 18.36 23.68 -21.15
C LEU A 173 17.00 23.42 -21.80
N GLU A 174 16.89 23.60 -23.11
CA GLU A 174 15.68 23.25 -23.89
C GLU A 174 15.35 21.76 -23.78
N GLN A 175 16.35 20.90 -23.99
CA GLN A 175 16.18 19.44 -23.83
C GLN A 175 15.80 19.08 -22.40
N ALA A 176 16.48 19.65 -21.40
CA ALA A 176 16.16 19.41 -20.00
C ALA A 176 14.73 19.85 -19.64
N LEU A 177 14.25 20.98 -20.19
CA LEU A 177 12.88 21.46 -19.98
C LEU A 177 11.85 20.55 -20.67
N THR A 178 12.19 20.06 -21.87
CA THR A 178 11.38 19.08 -22.61
C THR A 178 11.27 17.77 -21.82
N ASP A 179 12.40 17.25 -21.33
CA ASP A 179 12.47 16.03 -20.53
C ASP A 179 11.66 16.19 -19.23
N ALA A 180 11.76 17.34 -18.56
CA ALA A 180 11.00 17.64 -17.35
C ALA A 180 9.49 17.72 -17.63
N ARG A 181 9.07 18.34 -18.74
CA ARG A 181 7.65 18.36 -19.16
C ARG A 181 7.13 16.97 -19.46
N GLU A 182 7.91 16.15 -20.18
CA GLU A 182 7.51 14.79 -20.52
C GLU A 182 7.42 13.90 -19.28
N ALA A 183 8.36 14.02 -18.34
CA ALA A 183 8.31 13.34 -17.05
C ALA A 183 7.07 13.74 -16.25
N TYR A 184 6.77 15.04 -16.18
CA TYR A 184 5.56 15.56 -15.53
C TYR A 184 4.28 14.98 -16.15
N LEU A 185 4.14 15.07 -17.48
CA LEU A 185 2.98 14.54 -18.20
C LEU A 185 2.80 13.04 -18.00
N ARG A 186 3.90 12.29 -17.97
CA ARG A 186 3.88 10.84 -17.70
C ARG A 186 3.34 10.55 -16.31
N ASP A 187 3.81 11.28 -15.31
CA ASP A 187 3.42 11.05 -13.91
C ASP A 187 1.98 11.51 -13.63
N VAL A 188 1.54 12.63 -14.21
CA VAL A 188 0.12 13.08 -14.14
C VAL A 188 -0.79 12.03 -14.79
N ARG A 189 -0.46 11.55 -15.99
CA ARG A 189 -1.26 10.49 -16.64
C ARG A 189 -1.30 9.22 -15.81
N ALA A 190 -0.15 8.77 -15.28
CA ALA A 190 -0.09 7.59 -14.42
C ALA A 190 -0.96 7.75 -13.16
N TYR A 191 -1.01 8.95 -12.59
CA TYR A 191 -1.85 9.24 -11.43
C TYR A 191 -3.35 9.31 -11.77
N VAL A 192 -3.70 9.93 -12.89
CA VAL A 192 -5.09 9.96 -13.39
C VAL A 192 -5.57 8.55 -13.70
N ASP A 193 -4.78 7.78 -14.44
CA ASP A 193 -5.09 6.39 -14.75
C ASP A 193 -5.28 5.58 -13.46
N TRP A 194 -4.38 5.75 -12.49
CA TRP A 194 -4.51 5.15 -11.16
C TRP A 194 -5.81 5.57 -10.46
N LYS A 195 -6.13 6.87 -10.30
CA LYS A 195 -7.41 7.32 -9.70
C LYS A 195 -8.63 6.73 -10.41
N LEU A 196 -8.56 6.60 -11.73
CA LEU A 196 -9.67 6.12 -12.54
C LEU A 196 -9.90 4.61 -12.45
N VAL A 197 -8.90 3.80 -12.12
CA VAL A 197 -8.99 2.33 -12.16
C VAL A 197 -8.67 1.64 -10.84
N ALA A 198 -8.09 2.34 -9.88
CA ALA A 198 -7.66 1.77 -8.61
C ALA A 198 -8.85 1.43 -7.72
N PRO A 199 -8.93 0.20 -7.18
CA PRO A 199 -9.95 -0.18 -6.23
C PRO A 199 -9.81 0.55 -4.88
N GLU A 200 -8.58 0.86 -4.45
CA GLU A 200 -8.32 1.63 -3.23
C GLU A 200 -8.91 3.04 -3.27
N VAL A 201 -8.80 3.72 -4.42
CA VAL A 201 -9.39 5.05 -4.62
C VAL A 201 -10.92 4.96 -4.62
N ALA A 202 -11.49 3.93 -5.28
CA ALA A 202 -12.92 3.72 -5.24
C ALA A 202 -13.45 3.41 -3.83
N MET A 203 -12.68 2.69 -3.01
CA MET A 203 -13.01 2.46 -1.60
C MET A 203 -13.02 3.76 -0.80
N LEU A 204 -11.95 4.56 -0.94
CA LEU A 204 -11.85 5.85 -0.27
C LEU A 204 -13.02 6.77 -0.65
N ASP A 205 -13.30 6.91 -1.95
CA ASP A 205 -14.43 7.68 -2.48
C ASP A 205 -15.77 7.26 -1.87
N LEU A 206 -15.99 5.95 -1.67
CA LEU A 206 -17.23 5.43 -1.06
C LEU A 206 -17.33 5.81 0.42
N CYS A 207 -16.26 5.59 1.19
CA CYS A 207 -16.22 5.92 2.62
C CYS A 207 -16.48 7.42 2.83
N VAL A 208 -15.80 8.25 2.05
CA VAL A 208 -15.92 9.71 2.03
C VAL A 208 -17.31 10.17 1.59
N GLY A 209 -17.80 9.65 0.46
CA GLY A 209 -19.09 10.05 -0.10
C GLY A 209 -20.25 9.73 0.84
N LEU A 210 -20.16 8.62 1.58
CA LEU A 210 -21.17 8.22 2.55
C LEU A 210 -21.19 9.08 3.81
N GLN A 211 -20.03 9.55 4.28
CA GLN A 211 -19.99 10.52 5.38
C GLN A 211 -20.61 11.85 5.00
N GLY A 212 -20.43 12.28 3.74
CA GLY A 212 -21.10 13.45 3.20
C GLY A 212 -22.63 13.36 3.20
N LEU A 213 -23.17 12.14 3.11
CA LEU A 213 -24.61 11.86 3.09
C LEU A 213 -25.21 11.65 4.48
N ASN A 214 -24.38 11.27 5.47
CA ASN A 214 -24.81 11.06 6.85
C ASN A 214 -23.62 11.37 7.80
N PRO A 215 -23.54 12.58 8.37
CA PRO A 215 -22.44 12.94 9.26
C PRO A 215 -22.63 12.24 10.60
N ILE A 216 -22.03 11.06 10.74
CA ILE A 216 -21.67 10.48 12.04
C ILE A 216 -20.13 10.35 12.07
N PRO A 217 -19.46 10.80 13.14
CA PRO A 217 -18.03 11.16 13.19
C PRO A 217 -17.14 9.90 13.22
N GLU A 218 -15.85 9.86 12.88
CA GLU A 218 -14.78 10.84 12.76
C GLU A 218 -13.70 10.27 11.79
N LEU A 219 -13.40 10.93 10.65
CA LEU A 219 -12.26 10.52 9.79
C LEU A 219 -10.90 10.58 10.54
N ALA A 220 -10.85 11.37 11.61
CA ALA A 220 -9.71 11.44 12.52
C ALA A 220 -9.37 10.08 13.16
N GLU A 221 -10.35 9.18 13.34
CA GLU A 221 -10.09 7.83 13.85
C GLU A 221 -9.46 6.89 12.79
N LEU A 222 -9.55 7.24 11.51
CA LEU A 222 -8.96 6.49 10.39
C LEU A 222 -7.57 6.99 10.01
N GLY A 223 -7.00 7.96 10.74
CA GLY A 223 -5.65 8.47 10.52
C GLY A 223 -5.45 9.26 9.22
N LEU A 224 -6.53 9.71 8.58
CA LEU A 224 -6.48 10.50 7.34
C LEU A 224 -6.05 11.93 7.62
N ASP A 225 -5.34 12.54 6.66
CA ASP A 225 -4.90 13.92 6.77
C ASP A 225 -6.05 14.92 6.53
N GLU A 226 -5.84 16.17 6.97
CA GLU A 226 -6.85 17.23 6.86
C GLU A 226 -7.20 17.56 5.41
N GLU A 227 -6.31 17.29 4.45
CA GLU A 227 -6.47 17.54 3.02
C GLU A 227 -7.40 16.50 2.38
N ASP A 228 -7.27 15.22 2.75
CA ASP A 228 -8.16 14.11 2.41
C ASP A 228 -9.57 14.36 2.95
N VAL A 229 -9.67 14.85 4.19
CA VAL A 229 -10.96 15.24 4.80
C VAL A 229 -11.60 16.42 4.06
N LEU A 230 -10.81 17.36 3.53
CA LEU A 230 -11.31 18.51 2.79
C LEU A 230 -11.73 18.18 1.36
N GLU A 231 -10.99 17.33 0.63
CA GLU A 231 -11.44 16.77 -0.65
C GLU A 231 -12.70 15.92 -0.45
N ALA A 232 -12.79 15.25 0.70
CA ALA A 232 -13.98 14.49 1.10
C ALA A 232 -15.19 15.36 1.39
N ALA A 233 -15.02 16.43 2.16
CA ALA A 233 -16.06 17.43 2.42
C ALA A 233 -16.47 18.15 1.13
N PHE A 234 -15.56 18.27 0.17
CA PHE A 234 -15.83 18.83 -1.15
C PHE A 234 -16.70 17.88 -2.01
N LEU A 235 -16.40 16.57 -2.06
CA LEU A 235 -17.26 15.55 -2.69
C LEU A 235 -18.63 15.45 -2.00
N ALA A 236 -18.67 15.60 -0.67
CA ALA A 236 -19.90 15.70 0.12
C ALA A 236 -20.74 16.94 -0.25
N ARG A 237 -20.13 18.04 -0.72
CA ARG A 237 -20.83 19.26 -1.10
C ARG A 237 -21.46 19.18 -2.50
N ILE A 238 -20.90 18.35 -3.38
CA ILE A 238 -21.53 17.95 -4.66
C ILE A 238 -22.73 17.00 -4.41
N SER A 239 -22.88 16.46 -3.20
CA SER A 239 -23.93 15.52 -2.82
C SER A 239 -25.32 16.12 -2.64
N TRP A 240 -25.56 17.42 -2.83
CA TRP A 240 -26.91 18.01 -2.67
C TRP A 240 -28.02 17.24 -3.41
N PRO A 241 -27.82 16.78 -4.68
CA PRO A 241 -28.81 15.95 -5.36
C PRO A 241 -28.99 14.56 -4.72
N LEU A 242 -27.94 13.97 -4.14
CA LEU A 242 -28.00 12.68 -3.44
C LEU A 242 -28.64 12.82 -2.05
N HIS A 243 -28.35 13.90 -1.32
CA HIS A 243 -29.00 14.25 -0.07
C HIS A 243 -30.49 14.50 -0.28
N GLY A 244 -30.83 15.30 -1.30
CA GLY A 244 -32.23 15.51 -1.71
C GLY A 244 -32.89 14.20 -2.15
N LEU A 245 -32.17 13.30 -2.81
CA LEU A 245 -32.71 11.99 -3.16
C LEU A 245 -33.01 11.13 -1.92
N LEU A 246 -32.18 11.21 -0.88
CA LEU A 246 -32.31 10.40 0.33
C LEU A 246 -33.38 10.92 1.31
N TYR A 247 -33.43 12.23 1.50
CA TYR A 247 -34.22 12.88 2.56
C TYR A 247 -35.39 13.71 2.04
N GLU A 248 -35.31 14.24 0.82
CA GLU A 248 -36.32 15.15 0.26
C GLU A 248 -36.64 14.86 -1.23
N PRO A 249 -36.98 13.62 -1.62
CA PRO A 249 -37.03 13.24 -3.04
C PRO A 249 -38.06 14.01 -3.87
N ASN A 250 -39.07 14.58 -3.19
CA ASN A 250 -40.13 15.38 -3.82
C ASN A 250 -39.70 16.83 -4.12
N THR A 251 -38.58 17.31 -3.56
CA THR A 251 -38.10 18.70 -3.76
C THR A 251 -37.13 18.82 -4.93
N LEU A 252 -36.64 17.69 -5.48
CA LEU A 252 -35.72 17.68 -6.60
C LEU A 252 -36.41 18.03 -7.93
N ASP A 253 -35.88 19.03 -8.63
CA ASP A 253 -36.24 19.34 -10.01
C ASP A 253 -35.73 18.25 -11.00
N PRO A 254 -36.25 18.19 -12.24
CA PRO A 254 -35.83 17.17 -13.20
C PRO A 254 -34.32 17.12 -13.51
N GLY A 255 -33.65 18.28 -13.53
CA GLY A 255 -32.21 18.36 -13.76
C GLY A 255 -31.38 17.91 -12.55
N GLN A 256 -31.89 18.14 -11.34
CA GLN A 256 -31.30 17.61 -10.11
C GLN A 256 -31.52 16.09 -10.00
N ARG A 257 -32.70 15.58 -10.38
CA ARG A 257 -32.95 14.12 -10.45
C ARG A 257 -32.05 13.44 -11.46
N GLY A 258 -31.84 14.04 -12.64
CA GLY A 258 -30.91 13.54 -13.64
C GLY A 258 -29.48 13.43 -13.08
N ARG A 259 -28.98 14.49 -12.43
CA ARG A 259 -27.67 14.49 -11.77
C ARG A 259 -27.58 13.46 -10.64
N ALA A 260 -28.61 13.34 -9.80
CA ALA A 260 -28.65 12.35 -8.72
C ALA A 260 -28.60 10.91 -9.28
N SER A 261 -29.31 10.63 -10.37
CA SER A 261 -29.28 9.33 -11.03
C SER A 261 -27.91 9.02 -11.64
N GLU A 262 -27.25 10.01 -12.25
CA GLU A 262 -25.89 9.86 -12.76
C GLU A 262 -24.89 9.55 -11.64
N GLU A 263 -24.99 10.26 -10.51
CA GLU A 263 -24.13 10.02 -9.35
C GLU A 263 -24.38 8.67 -8.68
N VAL A 264 -25.62 8.22 -8.59
CA VAL A 264 -25.93 6.83 -8.19
C VAL A 264 -25.25 5.82 -9.12
N GLY A 265 -25.27 6.06 -10.43
CA GLY A 265 -24.53 5.25 -11.40
C GLY A 265 -23.02 5.26 -11.19
N ASN A 266 -22.43 6.41 -10.85
CA ASN A 266 -21.02 6.54 -10.50
C ASN A 266 -20.68 5.75 -9.22
N LEU A 267 -21.51 5.88 -8.17
CA LEU A 267 -21.33 5.16 -6.90
C LEU A 267 -21.45 3.65 -7.07
N LYS A 268 -22.35 3.15 -7.92
CA LYS A 268 -22.43 1.71 -8.24
C LYS A 268 -21.13 1.18 -8.87
N ARG A 269 -20.57 1.91 -9.85
CA ARG A 269 -19.28 1.54 -10.47
C ARG A 269 -18.13 1.55 -9.46
N ARG A 270 -18.12 2.52 -8.55
CA ARG A 270 -17.14 2.57 -7.45
C ARG A 270 -17.31 1.38 -6.51
N LEU A 271 -18.56 1.04 -6.14
CA LEU A 271 -18.86 -0.12 -5.31
C LEU A 271 -18.37 -1.43 -5.94
N GLU A 272 -18.65 -1.66 -7.22
CA GLU A 272 -18.18 -2.84 -7.96
C GLU A 272 -16.66 -2.95 -7.91
N ARG A 273 -15.96 -1.85 -8.21
CA ARG A 273 -14.50 -1.82 -8.22
C ARG A 273 -13.87 -2.02 -6.85
N ALA A 274 -14.40 -1.33 -5.83
CA ALA A 274 -13.95 -1.49 -4.45
C ALA A 274 -14.17 -2.93 -3.97
N TRP A 275 -15.31 -3.53 -4.33
CA TRP A 275 -15.61 -4.93 -4.03
C TRP A 275 -14.65 -5.90 -4.73
N ASP A 276 -14.36 -5.71 -6.01
CA ASP A 276 -13.38 -6.52 -6.73
C ASP A 276 -11.99 -6.46 -6.09
N GLY A 277 -11.56 -5.26 -5.68
CA GLY A 277 -10.31 -5.08 -4.94
C GLY A 277 -10.29 -5.85 -3.61
N LEU A 278 -11.34 -5.72 -2.80
CA LEU A 278 -11.47 -6.48 -1.55
C LEU A 278 -11.44 -7.99 -1.79
N ARG A 279 -12.16 -8.47 -2.81
CA ARG A 279 -12.22 -9.88 -3.17
C ARG A 279 -10.86 -10.44 -3.56
N VAL A 280 -10.08 -9.68 -4.34
CA VAL A 280 -8.71 -10.05 -4.71
C VAL A 280 -7.82 -10.14 -3.47
N ARG A 281 -7.91 -9.17 -2.55
CA ARG A 281 -7.13 -9.20 -1.30
C ARG A 281 -7.48 -10.40 -0.42
N PHE A 282 -8.78 -10.67 -0.23
CA PHE A 282 -9.23 -11.86 0.51
C PHE A 282 -8.70 -13.15 -0.13
N ALA A 283 -8.80 -13.26 -1.44
CA ALA A 283 -8.35 -14.44 -2.18
C ALA A 283 -6.83 -14.63 -2.07
N SER A 284 -6.05 -13.55 -2.17
CA SER A 284 -4.58 -13.59 -2.05
C SER A 284 -4.12 -14.04 -0.67
N THR A 285 -4.64 -13.43 0.41
CA THR A 285 -4.35 -13.81 1.80
C THR A 285 -4.76 -15.26 2.06
N LEU A 286 -5.96 -15.65 1.64
CA LEU A 286 -6.45 -17.02 1.83
C LEU A 286 -5.59 -18.04 1.06
N ALA A 287 -5.18 -17.72 -0.16
CA ALA A 287 -4.34 -18.59 -0.97
C ALA A 287 -2.98 -18.82 -0.32
N ALA A 288 -2.33 -17.76 0.20
CA ALA A 288 -1.06 -17.85 0.92
C ALA A 288 -1.20 -18.71 2.19
N GLN A 289 -2.19 -18.39 3.03
CA GLN A 289 -2.48 -19.17 4.23
C GLN A 289 -2.77 -20.64 3.92
N THR A 290 -3.57 -20.92 2.89
CA THR A 290 -3.93 -22.28 2.49
C THR A 290 -2.72 -23.07 2.03
N VAL A 291 -1.84 -22.47 1.23
CA VAL A 291 -0.64 -23.15 0.74
C VAL A 291 0.32 -23.47 1.89
N VAL A 292 0.56 -22.53 2.80
CA VAL A 292 1.41 -22.77 3.99
C VAL A 292 0.78 -23.81 4.93
N GLU A 293 -0.55 -23.79 5.12
CA GLU A 293 -1.25 -24.79 5.92
C GLU A 293 -1.16 -26.19 5.28
N ARG A 294 -1.33 -26.29 3.96
CA ARG A 294 -1.15 -27.56 3.23
C ARG A 294 0.27 -28.10 3.37
N TYR A 295 1.29 -27.23 3.36
CA TYR A 295 2.66 -27.65 3.64
C TYR A 295 2.78 -28.26 5.03
N LYS A 296 2.26 -27.58 6.06
CA LYS A 296 2.23 -28.09 7.44
C LYS A 296 1.54 -29.46 7.51
N THR A 297 0.34 -29.58 6.96
CA THR A 297 -0.40 -30.86 6.92
C THR A 297 0.40 -31.95 6.19
N ARG A 298 0.95 -31.64 5.01
CA ARG A 298 1.79 -32.56 4.24
C ARG A 298 2.95 -33.08 5.09
N VAL A 299 3.71 -32.18 5.71
CA VAL A 299 4.91 -32.51 6.47
C VAL A 299 4.59 -33.21 7.79
N GLU A 300 3.46 -32.92 8.44
CA GLU A 300 3.08 -33.56 9.70
C GLU A 300 2.44 -34.94 9.54
N GLU A 301 1.67 -35.15 8.47
CA GLU A 301 0.83 -36.33 8.28
C GLU A 301 1.35 -37.29 7.21
N TYR A 302 1.86 -36.77 6.08
CA TYR A 302 2.13 -37.59 4.89
C TYR A 302 3.62 -37.79 4.60
N ASP A 303 4.42 -36.73 4.73
CA ASP A 303 5.81 -36.67 4.29
C ASP A 303 6.79 -36.48 5.46
N ARG A 304 6.33 -36.84 6.66
CA ARG A 304 7.03 -36.56 7.91
C ARG A 304 8.40 -37.20 7.98
N GLU A 305 8.51 -38.48 7.62
CA GLU A 305 9.77 -39.21 7.69
C GLU A 305 10.83 -38.61 6.77
N ARG A 306 10.43 -38.14 5.58
CA ARG A 306 11.33 -37.45 4.65
C ARG A 306 11.83 -36.14 5.23
N THR A 307 10.94 -35.24 5.63
CA THR A 307 11.32 -33.90 6.14
C THR A 307 12.07 -34.01 7.46
N ARG A 308 11.67 -34.94 8.35
CA ARG A 308 12.42 -35.23 9.56
C ARG A 308 13.81 -35.79 9.25
N GLY A 309 13.92 -36.67 8.25
CA GLY A 309 15.20 -37.20 7.80
C GLY A 309 16.13 -36.13 7.23
N ILE A 310 15.61 -35.04 6.64
CA ILE A 310 16.42 -33.87 6.25
C ILE A 310 17.04 -33.24 7.51
N ALA A 311 16.24 -32.99 8.55
CA ALA A 311 16.72 -32.41 9.80
C ALA A 311 17.71 -33.34 10.54
N ASP A 312 17.41 -34.63 10.64
CA ASP A 312 18.26 -35.58 11.37
C ASP A 312 19.64 -35.75 10.72
N ARG A 313 19.72 -35.70 9.38
CA ARG A 313 21.02 -35.69 8.68
C ARG A 313 21.86 -34.47 9.03
N GLU A 314 21.24 -33.29 9.11
CA GLU A 314 21.93 -32.06 9.50
C GLU A 314 22.35 -32.08 10.98
N ILE A 315 21.50 -32.59 11.86
CA ILE A 315 21.85 -32.82 13.28
C ILE A 315 23.06 -33.75 13.39
N ALA A 316 23.03 -34.89 12.70
CA ALA A 316 24.11 -35.87 12.73
C ALA A 316 25.43 -35.27 12.22
N ARG A 317 25.38 -34.49 11.12
CA ARG A 317 26.54 -33.75 10.58
C ARG A 317 27.17 -32.84 11.63
N VAL A 318 26.35 -32.03 12.30
CA VAL A 318 26.80 -31.09 13.34
C VAL A 318 27.41 -31.83 14.55
N GLU A 319 26.80 -32.94 14.97
CA GLU A 319 27.30 -33.74 16.08
C GLU A 319 28.62 -34.46 15.76
N GLU A 320 28.78 -34.96 14.53
CA GLU A 320 30.02 -35.58 14.07
C GLU A 320 31.17 -34.56 14.02
N GLU A 321 30.93 -33.37 13.46
CA GLU A 321 31.90 -32.28 13.41
C GLU A 321 32.31 -31.81 14.82
N ARG A 322 31.36 -31.74 15.77
CA ARG A 322 31.68 -31.45 17.18
C ARG A 322 32.56 -32.51 17.82
N LYS A 323 32.32 -33.79 17.54
CA LYS A 323 33.17 -34.90 18.04
C LYS A 323 34.60 -34.81 17.49
N LYS A 324 34.78 -34.25 16.29
CA LYS A 324 36.09 -33.94 15.70
C LYS A 324 36.76 -32.69 16.28
N GLY A 325 36.13 -32.02 17.25
CA GLY A 325 36.65 -30.80 17.87
C GLY A 325 36.28 -29.51 17.14
N ASN A 326 35.51 -29.59 16.05
CA ASN A 326 35.07 -28.41 15.30
C ASN A 326 33.86 -27.73 15.98
N ARG A 327 33.64 -26.46 15.67
CA ARG A 327 32.45 -25.70 16.08
C ARG A 327 31.58 -25.37 14.86
N PRO A 328 30.93 -26.36 14.25
CA PRO A 328 30.11 -26.15 13.06
C PRO A 328 28.90 -25.26 13.39
N LYS A 329 28.55 -24.35 12.46
CA LYS A 329 27.26 -23.66 12.48
C LYS A 329 26.17 -24.64 12.00
N SER A 330 25.08 -24.73 12.76
CA SER A 330 23.88 -25.47 12.35
C SER A 330 23.25 -24.79 11.14
N ARG A 331 22.83 -25.58 10.16
CA ARG A 331 22.05 -25.13 8.99
C ARG A 331 20.63 -25.68 9.02
N LEU A 332 20.11 -26.00 10.20
CA LEU A 332 18.79 -26.63 10.35
C LEU A 332 17.67 -25.79 9.76
N GLU A 333 17.68 -24.48 10.02
CA GLU A 333 16.74 -23.54 9.42
C GLU A 333 16.89 -23.55 7.90
N ASP A 334 18.10 -23.28 7.38
CA ASP A 334 18.37 -23.30 5.94
C ASP A 334 17.86 -24.55 5.20
N VAL A 335 18.11 -25.75 5.73
CA VAL A 335 17.73 -27.00 5.04
C VAL A 335 16.21 -27.23 5.06
N LEU A 336 15.52 -26.83 6.13
CA LEU A 336 14.07 -26.94 6.24
C LEU A 336 13.36 -25.83 5.44
N THR A 337 13.89 -24.61 5.48
CA THR A 337 13.46 -23.49 4.65
C THR A 337 13.59 -23.81 3.17
N ARG A 338 14.64 -24.52 2.75
CA ARG A 338 14.80 -24.96 1.36
C ARG A 338 13.73 -25.97 0.94
N ASP A 339 13.35 -26.90 1.81
CA ASP A 339 12.25 -27.85 1.55
C ASP A 339 10.92 -27.13 1.37
N LEU A 340 10.64 -26.16 2.24
CA LEU A 340 9.47 -25.29 2.15
C LEU A 340 9.46 -24.47 0.85
N ASN A 341 10.58 -23.84 0.48
CA ASN A 341 10.67 -23.04 -0.73
C ASN A 341 10.41 -23.86 -2.01
N LEU A 342 10.92 -25.10 -2.08
CA LEU A 342 10.63 -25.99 -3.20
C LEU A 342 9.12 -26.29 -3.29
N TYR A 343 8.49 -26.59 -2.15
CA TYR A 343 7.05 -26.78 -2.11
C TYR A 343 6.26 -25.53 -2.55
N LEU A 344 6.66 -24.34 -2.08
CA LEU A 344 6.01 -23.08 -2.47
C LEU A 344 6.13 -22.84 -3.99
N TYR A 345 7.29 -23.17 -4.57
CA TYR A 345 7.50 -23.11 -6.01
C TYR A 345 6.57 -24.06 -6.78
N ASP A 346 6.44 -25.30 -6.31
CA ASP A 346 5.54 -26.30 -6.90
C ASP A 346 4.06 -25.87 -6.83
N GLU A 347 3.67 -25.12 -5.78
CA GLU A 347 2.34 -24.51 -5.62
C GLU A 347 2.15 -23.19 -6.38
N GLY A 348 3.12 -22.83 -7.23
CA GLY A 348 3.04 -21.70 -8.17
C GLY A 348 3.47 -20.36 -7.60
N TYR A 349 4.12 -20.30 -6.44
CA TYR A 349 4.76 -19.08 -5.95
C TYR A 349 6.17 -18.95 -6.56
N ARG A 350 6.45 -17.82 -7.20
CA ARG A 350 7.81 -17.49 -7.65
C ARG A 350 8.61 -16.96 -6.47
N VAL A 351 8.97 -17.85 -5.55
CA VAL A 351 9.72 -17.51 -4.34
C VAL A 351 11.20 -17.32 -4.67
N LEU A 352 11.78 -16.26 -4.12
CA LEU A 352 13.20 -15.99 -4.08
C LEU A 352 13.71 -16.41 -2.72
N TYR A 353 14.61 -17.40 -2.70
CA TYR A 353 15.22 -17.92 -1.48
C TYR A 353 16.34 -16.99 -1.02
N ARG A 354 16.26 -16.52 0.23
CA ARG A 354 17.30 -15.69 0.87
C ARG A 354 17.72 -14.50 0.00
N LEU A 355 16.74 -13.76 -0.50
CA LEU A 355 16.99 -12.56 -1.27
C LEU A 355 17.61 -11.50 -0.36
N LYS A 356 18.81 -11.03 -0.67
CA LYS A 356 19.45 -9.94 0.07
C LYS A 356 18.90 -8.59 -0.38
N LEU A 357 18.33 -7.84 0.55
CA LEU A 357 17.80 -6.50 0.39
C LEU A 357 18.41 -5.61 1.47
N ASP A 358 19.50 -4.94 1.12
CA ASP A 358 20.35 -4.23 2.08
C ASP A 358 20.76 -5.15 3.25
N ASP A 359 20.35 -4.82 4.48
CA ASP A 359 20.62 -5.61 5.69
C ASP A 359 19.59 -6.71 5.97
N LEU A 360 18.60 -6.89 5.08
CA LEU A 360 17.54 -7.88 5.21
C LEU A 360 17.79 -9.09 4.30
N GLU A 361 17.49 -10.29 4.81
CA GLU A 361 17.61 -11.54 4.04
C GLU A 361 16.43 -12.47 4.37
N PRO A 362 15.20 -12.16 3.92
CA PRO A 362 14.03 -13.01 4.15
C PRO A 362 14.22 -14.41 3.58
N ASP A 363 13.75 -15.41 4.32
CA ASP A 363 13.87 -16.84 3.98
C ASP A 363 13.16 -17.22 2.68
N ALA A 364 11.95 -16.70 2.47
CA ALA A 364 11.25 -16.79 1.18
C ALA A 364 10.50 -15.49 0.89
N LEU A 365 10.71 -14.94 -0.31
CA LEU A 365 10.02 -13.74 -0.75
C LEU A 365 9.48 -13.88 -2.17
N SER A 366 8.20 -13.56 -2.36
CA SER A 366 7.60 -13.35 -3.68
C SER A 366 6.97 -11.97 -3.73
N LEU A 367 7.33 -11.16 -4.73
CA LEU A 367 6.84 -9.79 -4.93
C LEU A 367 5.90 -9.65 -6.15
N GLY A 368 5.52 -10.78 -6.77
CA GLY A 368 4.68 -10.80 -7.96
C GLY A 368 3.19 -10.64 -7.66
N ALA A 369 2.33 -11.09 -8.57
CA ALA A 369 0.86 -11.02 -8.42
C ALA A 369 0.31 -11.75 -7.18
N ARG A 370 1.10 -12.64 -6.56
CA ARG A 370 0.79 -13.32 -5.30
C ARG A 370 1.93 -13.04 -4.33
N PRO A 371 1.93 -11.86 -3.68
CA PRO A 371 2.98 -11.52 -2.73
C PRO A 371 2.97 -12.52 -1.57
N LEU A 372 4.16 -12.94 -1.14
CA LEU A 372 4.35 -13.90 -0.06
C LEU A 372 5.67 -13.61 0.63
N LEU A 373 5.63 -13.43 1.94
CA LEU A 373 6.81 -13.40 2.79
C LEU A 373 6.73 -14.56 3.78
N VAL A 374 7.79 -15.34 3.85
CA VAL A 374 7.94 -16.40 4.85
C VAL A 374 9.26 -16.20 5.57
N GLU A 375 9.19 -16.31 6.89
CA GLU A 375 10.34 -16.46 7.77
C GLU A 375 10.23 -17.82 8.47
N ALA A 376 11.32 -18.57 8.57
CA ALA A 376 11.30 -19.85 9.25
C ALA A 376 12.26 -19.90 10.44
N LYS A 377 11.84 -20.63 11.47
CA LYS A 377 12.62 -20.88 12.68
C LYS A 377 12.61 -22.36 12.99
N ALA A 378 13.69 -22.88 13.58
CA ALA A 378 13.75 -24.28 13.96
C ALA A 378 14.38 -24.48 15.34
N TYR A 379 13.69 -25.22 16.22
CA TYR A 379 14.23 -25.52 17.55
C TYR A 379 14.18 -27.02 17.88
N ARG A 380 15.12 -27.46 18.72
CA ARG A 380 15.24 -28.85 19.19
C ARG A 380 15.09 -28.99 20.70
N THR A 381 15.38 -27.94 21.46
CA THR A 381 15.35 -27.94 22.93
C THR A 381 14.61 -26.69 23.42
N SER A 382 14.31 -26.61 24.72
CA SER A 382 13.71 -25.41 25.31
C SER A 382 14.67 -24.22 25.41
N ARG A 383 15.99 -24.45 25.34
CA ARG A 383 16.98 -23.38 25.52
C ARG A 383 17.04 -22.53 24.26
N GLY A 384 16.69 -21.25 24.37
CA GLY A 384 16.69 -20.29 23.25
C GLY A 384 15.44 -20.32 22.40
N ALA A 385 14.68 -21.43 22.36
CA ALA A 385 13.53 -21.58 21.45
C ALA A 385 12.46 -20.48 21.58
N ARG A 386 12.13 -20.03 22.80
CA ARG A 386 11.17 -18.94 23.00
C ARG A 386 11.68 -17.62 22.42
N GLU A 387 12.98 -17.35 22.59
CA GLU A 387 13.65 -16.16 22.06
C GLU A 387 13.73 -16.22 20.54
N ASP A 388 14.19 -17.35 19.96
CA ASP A 388 14.26 -17.56 18.50
C ASP A 388 12.89 -17.35 17.82
N ILE A 389 11.79 -17.78 18.48
CA ILE A 389 10.43 -17.56 17.98
C ILE A 389 10.07 -16.07 18.00
N ARG A 390 10.37 -15.35 19.10
CA ARG A 390 10.10 -13.91 19.20
C ARG A 390 10.94 -13.11 18.21
N ASP A 391 12.20 -13.49 18.01
CA ASP A 391 13.07 -12.93 16.98
C ASP A 391 12.49 -13.14 15.58
N GLY A 392 11.90 -14.32 15.32
CA GLY A 392 11.18 -14.57 14.07
C GLY A 392 10.01 -13.61 13.83
N PHE A 393 9.26 -13.23 14.86
CA PHE A 393 8.23 -12.18 14.74
C PHE A 393 8.84 -10.80 14.47
N ALA A 394 9.90 -10.43 15.19
CA ALA A 394 10.60 -9.15 14.98
C ALA A 394 11.17 -9.04 13.57
N GLN A 395 11.79 -10.10 13.04
CA GLN A 395 12.28 -10.17 11.67
C GLN A 395 11.14 -10.05 10.65
N CYS A 396 10.02 -10.74 10.85
CA CYS A 396 8.84 -10.56 9.98
C CYS A 396 8.40 -9.09 9.93
N VAL A 397 8.30 -8.41 11.08
CA VAL A 397 7.90 -7.01 11.15
C VAL A 397 8.92 -6.10 10.46
N SER A 398 10.22 -6.33 10.67
CA SER A 398 11.31 -5.58 10.02
C SER A 398 11.29 -5.77 8.49
N TYR A 399 11.03 -6.97 8.00
CA TYR A 399 10.88 -7.21 6.56
C TYR A 399 9.65 -6.51 5.99
N LEU A 400 8.51 -6.58 6.68
CA LEU A 400 7.28 -5.93 6.24
C LEU A 400 7.42 -4.41 6.21
N SER A 401 8.13 -3.81 7.17
CA SER A 401 8.31 -2.36 7.22
C SER A 401 9.10 -1.81 6.02
N VAL A 402 10.08 -2.56 5.52
CA VAL A 402 10.85 -2.19 4.33
C VAL A 402 10.11 -2.55 3.05
N LEU A 403 9.55 -3.76 2.97
CA LEU A 403 8.98 -4.32 1.75
C LEU A 403 7.58 -3.81 1.41
N SER A 404 6.85 -3.23 2.38
CA SER A 404 5.51 -2.66 2.17
C SER A 404 5.49 -1.60 1.06
N SER A 405 6.58 -0.84 0.92
CA SER A 405 6.72 0.22 -0.09
C SER A 405 7.18 -0.27 -1.47
N VAL A 406 7.81 -1.45 -1.55
CA VAL A 406 8.50 -1.95 -2.75
C VAL A 406 7.62 -2.87 -3.60
N ALA A 407 6.68 -3.58 -2.99
CA ALA A 407 5.77 -4.48 -3.71
C ALA A 407 4.66 -3.69 -4.44
N ALA A 408 4.38 -4.02 -5.70
CA ALA A 408 3.41 -3.31 -6.56
C ALA A 408 1.93 -3.32 -6.05
N GLY A 409 1.64 -4.04 -4.97
CA GLY A 409 0.36 -4.02 -4.24
C GLY A 409 0.52 -4.00 -2.72
N GLY A 410 1.71 -3.62 -2.23
CA GLY A 410 2.09 -3.65 -0.82
C GLY A 410 2.22 -5.07 -0.23
N LEU A 411 3.23 -5.25 0.61
CA LEU A 411 3.45 -6.50 1.35
C LEU A 411 3.26 -6.21 2.84
N TYR A 412 2.07 -6.54 3.34
CA TYR A 412 1.64 -6.27 4.73
C TYR A 412 1.46 -7.56 5.54
N GLU A 413 1.70 -8.72 4.92
CA GLU A 413 1.48 -10.03 5.52
C GLU A 413 2.74 -10.90 5.44
N ALA A 414 3.08 -11.54 6.55
CA ALA A 414 4.18 -12.51 6.63
C ALA A 414 3.72 -13.83 7.27
N HIS A 415 4.39 -14.92 6.95
CA HIS A 415 4.18 -16.23 7.54
C HIS A 415 5.42 -16.65 8.32
N LEU A 416 5.28 -16.80 9.64
CA LEU A 416 6.34 -17.33 10.49
C LEU A 416 6.18 -18.85 10.63
N VAL A 417 7.01 -19.64 9.98
CA VAL A 417 6.96 -21.11 10.02
C VAL A 417 7.97 -21.65 11.04
N VAL A 418 7.46 -22.19 12.16
CA VAL A 418 8.30 -22.67 13.27
C VAL A 418 8.36 -24.19 13.27
N PHE A 419 9.49 -24.77 12.88
CA PHE A 419 9.74 -26.21 12.92
C PHE A 419 10.16 -26.66 14.33
N ARG A 420 9.29 -27.43 14.99
CA ARG A 420 9.61 -28.10 16.25
C ARG A 420 10.26 -29.45 15.96
N LEU A 421 11.54 -29.60 16.25
CA LEU A 421 12.29 -30.87 16.15
C LEU A 421 12.39 -31.60 17.49
N GLY A 422 12.01 -30.97 18.59
CA GLY A 422 12.02 -31.51 19.95
C GLY A 422 11.75 -30.42 20.97
N GLY A 423 11.67 -30.76 22.25
CA GLY A 423 11.45 -29.77 23.31
C GLY A 423 9.98 -29.39 23.51
N PRO A 424 9.65 -28.29 24.20
CA PRO A 424 8.28 -27.93 24.54
C PRO A 424 7.45 -27.62 23.29
N LEU A 425 6.13 -27.77 23.40
CA LEU A 425 5.19 -27.30 22.40
C LEU A 425 4.72 -25.90 22.81
N TYR A 426 5.06 -24.90 22.00
CA TYR A 426 4.64 -23.52 22.25
C TYR A 426 3.26 -23.26 21.64
N GLY A 427 2.38 -22.60 22.41
CA GLY A 427 1.17 -22.01 21.88
C GLY A 427 1.51 -20.67 21.24
N LEU A 428 1.15 -20.49 19.96
CA LEU A 428 1.38 -19.26 19.21
C LEU A 428 0.04 -18.56 18.96
N PRO A 429 -0.01 -17.22 18.92
CA PRO A 429 -1.21 -16.50 18.53
C PRO A 429 -1.61 -16.89 17.09
N LYS A 430 -2.90 -16.82 16.75
CA LYS A 430 -3.34 -17.17 15.38
C LYS A 430 -2.85 -16.20 14.33
N VAL A 431 -2.78 -14.94 14.71
CA VAL A 431 -2.30 -13.80 13.96
C VAL A 431 -1.71 -12.84 14.97
N PHE A 432 -0.54 -12.29 14.69
CA PHE A 432 0.05 -11.20 15.44
C PHE A 432 -0.09 -9.92 14.61
N ARG A 433 -0.52 -8.83 15.24
CA ARG A 433 -0.70 -7.52 14.59
C ARG A 433 0.24 -6.48 15.20
N TYR A 434 0.92 -5.74 14.34
CA TYR A 434 1.83 -4.66 14.73
C TYR A 434 1.73 -3.51 13.72
N GLY A 435 1.06 -2.42 14.08
CA GLY A 435 0.60 -1.43 13.09
C GLY A 435 -0.28 -2.10 12.04
N ASP A 436 0.00 -1.83 10.77
CA ASP A 436 -0.72 -2.39 9.61
C ASP A 436 -0.19 -3.76 9.19
N TYR A 437 0.83 -4.27 9.89
CA TYR A 437 1.47 -5.54 9.59
C TYR A 437 0.80 -6.72 10.29
N ARG A 438 0.69 -7.84 9.56
CA ARG A 438 0.09 -9.09 10.02
C ARG A 438 1.08 -10.24 9.87
N VAL A 439 1.38 -10.92 10.98
CA VAL A 439 2.20 -12.13 10.98
C VAL A 439 1.33 -13.34 11.30
N TYR A 440 1.32 -14.33 10.42
CA TYR A 440 0.59 -15.59 10.56
C TYR A 440 1.54 -16.71 10.96
N PRO A 441 1.73 -16.97 12.26
CA PRO A 441 2.62 -18.03 12.69
C PRO A 441 2.01 -19.42 12.46
N ARG A 442 2.85 -20.38 12.13
CA ARG A 442 2.52 -21.78 11.91
C ARG A 442 3.61 -22.66 12.51
N LEU A 443 3.27 -23.36 13.59
CA LEU A 443 4.16 -24.35 14.19
C LEU A 443 4.01 -25.68 13.43
N VAL A 444 5.11 -26.21 12.90
CA VAL A 444 5.20 -27.52 12.24
C VAL A 444 5.89 -28.51 13.18
N ASP A 445 5.14 -29.48 13.68
CA ASP A 445 5.60 -30.43 14.69
C ASP A 445 6.24 -31.68 14.07
N LEU A 446 7.57 -31.69 14.07
CA LEU A 446 8.44 -32.76 13.61
C LEU A 446 9.14 -33.49 14.77
N ALA A 447 8.80 -33.19 16.04
CA ALA A 447 9.42 -33.84 17.20
C ALA A 447 9.17 -35.35 17.21
N PRO A 448 10.04 -36.20 17.77
CA PRO A 448 9.84 -37.66 17.81
C PRO A 448 8.45 -38.07 18.31
N THR A 449 7.92 -39.19 17.81
CA THR A 449 6.56 -39.65 18.16
C THR A 449 6.35 -39.86 19.67
N GLU A 450 7.43 -40.12 20.41
CA GLU A 450 7.47 -40.23 21.87
C GLU A 450 7.16 -38.91 22.60
N GLU A 451 7.47 -37.78 21.94
CA GLU A 451 7.23 -36.41 22.42
C GLU A 451 5.90 -35.82 21.87
N ARG A 452 5.08 -36.63 21.17
CA ARG A 452 3.78 -36.23 20.60
C ARG A 452 2.59 -36.90 21.32
N GLY A 453 1.42 -36.27 21.32
CA GLY A 453 0.14 -36.91 21.67
C GLY A 453 -0.26 -36.90 23.16
N ARG A 454 -0.90 -37.98 23.67
CA ARG A 454 -1.53 -38.03 25.01
C ARG A 454 -0.59 -37.69 26.19
N LYS A 455 0.72 -37.92 26.04
CA LYS A 455 1.74 -37.52 27.03
C LYS A 455 2.07 -36.02 26.96
N GLN A 456 1.92 -35.42 25.79
CA GLN A 456 2.04 -33.98 25.54
C GLN A 456 0.84 -33.20 26.08
N ALA A 457 -0.38 -33.76 26.07
CA ALA A 457 -1.55 -33.18 26.75
C ALA A 457 -1.37 -33.02 28.27
N ARG A 458 -0.35 -33.68 28.86
CA ARG A 458 0.05 -33.49 30.27
C ARG A 458 1.23 -32.52 30.43
N ALA A 459 2.00 -32.26 29.37
CA ALA A 459 3.01 -31.21 29.36
C ALA A 459 2.29 -29.88 29.12
N ARG A 460 2.44 -28.91 30.04
CA ARG A 460 1.84 -27.58 29.84
C ARG A 460 2.33 -27.02 28.50
N VAL A 461 1.39 -26.67 27.62
CA VAL A 461 1.68 -25.79 26.49
C VAL A 461 2.15 -24.49 27.12
N ASP A 462 3.34 -24.05 26.74
CA ASP A 462 3.88 -22.77 27.18
C ASP A 462 3.46 -21.74 26.12
N ASP A 463 2.48 -20.90 26.44
CA ASP A 463 1.94 -19.94 25.48
C ASP A 463 2.89 -18.74 25.36
N ILE A 464 3.22 -18.36 24.13
CA ILE A 464 3.87 -17.08 23.81
C ILE A 464 2.76 -16.11 23.45
N THR A 465 2.53 -15.10 24.28
CA THR A 465 1.36 -14.20 24.13
C THR A 465 1.63 -13.07 23.14
N GLU A 466 0.58 -12.43 22.63
CA GLU A 466 0.73 -11.27 21.74
C GLU A 466 1.44 -10.09 22.44
N GLU A 467 1.18 -9.89 23.75
CA GLU A 467 1.83 -8.85 24.55
C GLU A 467 3.34 -9.05 24.62
N GLU A 468 3.78 -10.28 24.91
CA GLU A 468 5.21 -10.61 24.97
C GLU A 468 5.89 -10.40 23.61
N ILE A 469 5.25 -10.80 22.52
CA ILE A 469 5.79 -10.59 21.17
C ILE A 469 5.89 -9.09 20.90
N ARG A 470 4.87 -8.30 21.26
CA ARG A 470 4.84 -6.85 21.04
C ARG A 470 5.95 -6.13 21.80
N GLU A 471 6.18 -6.49 23.06
CA GLU A 471 7.27 -5.95 23.86
C GLU A 471 8.62 -6.23 23.20
N HIS A 472 8.86 -7.47 22.79
CA HIS A 472 10.10 -7.88 22.13
C HIS A 472 10.33 -7.15 20.79
N VAL A 473 9.30 -7.04 19.94
CA VAL A 473 9.39 -6.30 18.66
C VAL A 473 9.72 -4.82 18.89
N ALA A 474 9.14 -4.20 19.92
CA ALA A 474 9.40 -2.81 20.26
C ALA A 474 10.82 -2.59 20.81
N GLU A 475 11.37 -3.58 21.54
CA GLU A 475 12.77 -3.56 22.01
C GLU A 475 13.75 -3.69 20.85
N SER A 476 13.57 -4.68 19.97
CA SER A 476 14.44 -4.87 18.79
C SER A 476 14.43 -3.64 17.86
N SER A 477 13.28 -2.99 17.70
CA SER A 477 13.16 -1.78 16.88
C SER A 477 13.91 -0.57 17.44
N ARG A 478 14.18 -0.52 18.75
CA ARG A 478 14.93 0.57 19.39
C ARG A 478 16.44 0.39 19.23
N ASP A 479 16.90 -0.85 19.23
CA ASP A 479 18.33 -1.17 19.11
C ASP A 479 18.85 -0.93 17.69
N ASP A 480 18.01 -1.09 16.66
CA ASP A 480 18.37 -0.83 15.26
C ASP A 480 18.41 0.68 14.89
N GLY A 481 17.84 1.57 15.71
CA GLY A 481 17.79 3.02 15.49
C GLY A 481 18.93 3.83 16.14
N GLY A 482 19.91 3.16 16.75
CA GLY A 482 20.97 3.76 17.57
C GLY A 482 22.38 3.78 16.98
N ALA A 483 22.55 3.55 15.67
CA ALA A 483 23.85 3.50 15.00
C ALA A 483 24.19 4.78 14.21
#